data_AF-A0A8D8FV92-F1
#
_entry.id   AF-A0A8D8FV92-F1
#
_cell.length_a   1.000
_cell.length_b   1.000
_cell.length_c   1.000
_cell.angle_alpha   90.00
_cell.angle_beta   90.00
_cell.angle_gamma   90.00
#
_symmetry.space_group_name_H-M   'P 1'
#
loop_
_entity.id
_entity.type
_entity.pdbx_description
1 polymer ?
#
loop_
_entity_poly.entity_id
_entity_poly.type
_entity_poly.pdbx_seq_one_letter_code
_entity_poly.pdbx_strand_id
1 'polypeptide(L)'
;MLLTELVSKLPMDYLLRWVNFKTPYKKVDLSTFNEYMSDLVQLAVGVTNLFELDSIHNKNHSTQACVYCRASDHDITFCDQFCNLKIDSRWKVVRQAKLCKICLGTHAQKRCFTSTNNHDHLLLQT
;
A
#
# COMPACT_ATOMS: atom_id res chain seq x y z
N MET A 1 17.41 10.33 -15.80
CA MET A 1 16.95 11.74 -15.81
C MET A 1 15.50 11.93 -15.33
N LEU A 2 14.85 10.93 -14.72
CA LEU A 2 13.48 11.08 -14.19
C LEU A 2 13.46 11.71 -12.78
N LEU A 3 14.37 11.28 -11.89
CA LEU A 3 14.46 11.81 -10.53
C LEU A 3 14.71 13.34 -10.52
N THR A 4 15.61 13.81 -11.38
CA THR A 4 15.94 15.24 -11.50
C THR A 4 14.74 16.07 -11.95
N GLU A 5 13.92 15.53 -12.85
CA GLU A 5 12.70 16.17 -13.31
C GLU A 5 11.67 16.26 -12.17
N LEU A 6 11.43 15.16 -11.45
CA LEU A 6 10.51 15.13 -10.32
C LEU A 6 10.92 16.09 -9.20
N VAL A 7 12.21 16.11 -8.85
CA VAL A 7 12.75 17.03 -7.86
C VAL A 7 12.56 18.48 -8.31
N SER A 8 12.75 18.79 -9.60
CA SER A 8 12.57 20.16 -10.12
C SER A 8 11.13 20.69 -10.04
N LYS A 9 10.14 19.81 -9.88
CA LYS A 9 8.73 20.19 -9.71
C LYS A 9 8.35 20.45 -8.26
N LEU A 10 9.24 20.17 -7.30
CA LEU A 10 8.98 20.49 -5.90
C LEU A 10 9.01 22.01 -5.68
N PRO A 11 8.12 22.55 -4.83
CA PRO A 11 8.22 23.94 -4.39
C PRO A 11 9.56 24.19 -3.67
N MET A 12 10.03 25.44 -3.70
CA MET A 12 11.37 25.82 -3.23
C MET A 12 11.67 25.38 -1.79
N ASP A 13 10.68 25.48 -0.90
CA ASP A 13 10.82 25.10 0.51
C ASP A 13 11.06 23.59 0.69
N TYR A 14 10.50 22.77 -0.21
CA TYR A 14 10.69 21.32 -0.22
C TYR A 14 12.02 20.92 -0.88
N LEU A 15 12.57 21.72 -1.79
CA LEU A 15 13.89 21.46 -2.38
C LEU A 15 15.01 21.49 -1.33
N LEU A 16 15.02 22.49 -0.45
CA LEU A 16 16.00 22.59 0.63
C LEU A 16 15.90 21.39 1.58
N ARG A 17 14.67 20.98 1.90
CA ARG A 17 14.41 19.82 2.74
C ARG A 17 14.83 18.51 2.06
N TRP A 18 14.58 18.36 0.76
CA TRP A 18 15.03 17.22 -0.03
C TRP A 18 16.56 17.10 -0.05
N VAL A 19 17.29 18.22 -0.17
CA VAL A 19 18.76 18.22 -0.09
C VAL A 19 19.23 17.65 1.24
N ASN A 20 18.65 18.10 2.36
CA ASN A 20 18.99 17.58 3.68
C ASN A 20 18.62 16.10 3.84
N PHE A 21 17.45 15.70 3.34
CA PHE A 21 16.96 14.32 3.41
C PHE A 21 17.87 13.33 2.70
N LYS A 22 18.39 13.68 1.52
CA LYS A 22 19.23 12.77 0.72
C LYS A 22 20.71 12.75 1.13
N THR A 23 21.19 13.74 1.89
CA THR A 23 22.61 13.84 2.35
C THR A 23 23.18 12.55 2.95
N PRO A 24 22.47 11.79 3.80
CA PRO A 24 23.02 10.54 4.34
C PRO A 24 23.07 9.38 3.34
N TYR A 25 22.44 9.48 2.17
CA TYR A 25 22.34 8.38 1.20
C TYR A 25 23.52 8.38 0.23
N LYS A 26 24.22 7.24 0.14
CA LYS A 26 25.37 7.05 -0.79
C LYS A 26 24.95 7.00 -2.27
N LYS A 27 23.73 6.57 -2.55
CA LYS A 27 23.12 6.55 -3.90
C LYS A 27 21.69 7.03 -3.78
N VAL A 28 21.33 8.02 -4.59
CA VAL A 28 19.98 8.60 -4.61
C VAL A 28 19.27 8.12 -5.87
N ASP A 29 18.15 7.44 -5.69
CA ASP A 29 17.29 6.96 -6.76
C ASP A 29 15.81 7.27 -6.49
N LEU A 30 14.91 6.67 -7.27
CA LEU A 30 13.47 6.88 -7.12
C LEU A 30 12.92 6.32 -5.82
N SER A 31 13.54 5.29 -5.22
CA SER A 31 13.13 4.76 -3.91
C SER A 31 13.37 5.80 -2.83
N THR A 32 14.55 6.44 -2.84
CA THR A 32 14.88 7.54 -1.92
C THR A 32 13.89 8.69 -2.04
N PHE A 33 13.46 9.02 -3.27
CA PHE A 33 12.47 10.06 -3.49
C PHE A 33 11.07 9.66 -3.01
N ASN A 34 10.68 8.40 -3.21
CA ASN A 34 9.42 7.89 -2.72
C ASN A 34 9.35 7.89 -1.18
N GLU A 35 10.45 7.53 -0.51
CA GLU A 35 10.57 7.63 0.95
C GLU A 35 10.37 9.07 1.44
N TYR A 36 11.02 10.04 0.78
CA TYR A 36 10.86 11.45 1.09
C TYR A 36 9.41 11.94 0.92
N MET A 37 8.74 11.58 -0.18
CA MET A 37 7.35 11.97 -0.41
C MET A 37 6.41 11.34 0.62
N SER A 38 6.71 10.10 1.04
CA SER A 38 5.95 9.42 2.09
C SER A 38 6.07 10.14 3.45
N ASP A 39 7.28 10.60 3.80
CA ASP A 39 7.53 11.40 5.00
C ASP A 39 6.76 12.74 4.96
N LEU A 40 6.76 13.43 3.82
CA LEU A 40 5.99 14.67 3.65
C LEU A 40 4.48 14.46 3.85
N VAL A 41 3.94 13.38 3.28
CA VAL A 41 2.52 13.05 3.43
C VAL A 41 2.21 12.77 4.90
N GLN A 42 3.01 11.97 5.60
CA GLN A 42 2.79 11.67 7.02
C GLN A 42 2.81 12.92 7.90
N LEU A 43 3.66 13.89 7.58
CA LEU A 43 3.71 15.15 8.33
C LEU A 43 2.50 16.05 8.04
N ALA A 44 2.09 16.14 6.77
CA ALA A 44 0.87 16.87 6.41
C ALA A 44 -0.38 16.27 7.08
N VAL A 45 -0.40 14.95 7.15
CA VAL A 45 -1.38 14.15 7.90
C VAL A 45 -1.41 14.55 9.38
N GLY A 46 -0.25 14.61 10.03
CA GLY A 46 -0.15 15.02 11.43
C GLY A 46 -0.58 16.47 11.70
N VAL A 47 -0.31 17.40 10.78
CA VAL A 47 -0.66 18.83 10.94
C VAL A 47 -2.16 19.07 10.78
N THR A 48 -2.82 18.30 9.92
CA THR A 48 -4.20 18.60 9.55
C THR A 48 -5.24 18.09 10.54
N ASN A 49 -4.86 17.33 11.59
CA ASN A 49 -5.79 16.65 12.49
C ASN A 49 -6.95 15.94 11.75
N LEU A 50 -6.77 15.62 10.47
CA LEU A 50 -7.72 14.89 9.64
C LEU A 50 -7.72 13.40 9.98
N PHE A 51 -7.18 13.04 11.15
CA PHE A 51 -6.96 11.67 11.59
C PHE A 51 -7.69 11.45 12.93
N GLU A 52 -9.02 11.30 12.90
CA GLU A 52 -9.70 10.01 13.10
C GLU A 52 -9.53 9.01 11.92
N LEU A 53 -8.31 8.90 11.39
CA LEU A 53 -7.94 7.97 10.31
C LEU A 53 -6.82 7.03 10.80
N ASP A 54 -6.83 6.71 12.10
CA ASP A 54 -6.05 5.64 12.72
C ASP A 54 -6.52 4.23 12.29
N SER A 55 -6.82 4.04 11.01
CA SER A 55 -7.11 2.72 10.45
C SER A 55 -6.54 2.48 9.06
N ILE A 56 -5.72 3.39 8.52
CA ILE A 56 -5.17 3.24 7.17
C ILE A 56 -3.64 3.24 7.26
N HIS A 57 -3.09 2.03 7.30
CA HIS A 57 -1.67 1.65 7.49
C HIS A 57 -1.17 1.51 8.93
N ASN A 58 -1.95 0.81 9.76
CA ASN A 58 -1.30 -0.30 10.43
C ASN A 58 -1.12 -1.39 9.38
N LYS A 59 0.05 -1.48 8.73
CA LYS A 59 0.52 -2.79 8.28
C LYS A 59 0.72 -3.58 9.56
N ASN A 60 -0.38 -4.15 10.04
CA ASN A 60 -0.33 -5.30 10.87
C ASN A 60 0.36 -6.38 10.02
N HIS A 61 1.69 -6.39 10.06
CA HIS A 61 2.44 -7.61 10.34
C HIS A 61 2.12 -8.11 11.76
N SER A 62 0.92 -7.84 12.31
CA SER A 62 0.33 -8.73 13.29
C SER A 62 0.13 -10.02 12.52
N THR A 63 1.04 -10.97 12.70
CA THR A 63 0.83 -12.32 13.25
C THR A 63 -0.48 -13.08 12.93
N GLN A 64 -1.41 -12.51 12.18
CA GLN A 64 -2.64 -13.13 11.73
C GLN A 64 -2.30 -14.00 10.55
N ALA A 65 -2.43 -15.30 10.79
CA ALA A 65 -2.36 -16.32 9.78
C ALA A 65 -3.23 -15.97 8.56
N CYS A 66 -2.70 -16.23 7.36
CA CYS A 66 -3.43 -16.16 6.12
C CYS A 66 -4.81 -16.82 6.26
N VAL A 67 -5.87 -16.09 5.94
CA VAL A 67 -7.25 -16.56 6.14
C VAL A 67 -7.56 -17.80 5.28
N TYR A 68 -6.80 -18.01 4.20
CA TYR A 68 -6.96 -19.16 3.33
C TYR A 68 -6.15 -20.38 3.79
N CYS A 69 -4.82 -20.28 3.82
CA CYS A 69 -3.94 -21.43 4.12
C CYS A 69 -3.55 -21.55 5.60
N ARG A 70 -3.86 -20.54 6.42
CA ARG A 70 -3.55 -20.44 7.86
C ARG A 70 -2.06 -20.40 8.19
N ALA A 71 -1.19 -20.11 7.22
CA ALA A 71 0.22 -19.85 7.46
C ALA A 71 0.43 -18.40 7.94
N SER A 72 1.38 -18.18 8.86
CA SER A 72 1.61 -16.88 9.50
C SER A 72 2.70 -16.02 8.84
N ASP A 73 3.30 -16.52 7.76
CA ASP A 73 4.39 -15.89 7.02
C ASP A 73 3.90 -14.92 5.93
N HIS A 74 2.61 -14.96 5.59
CA HIS A 74 2.01 -14.11 4.55
C HIS A 74 0.53 -13.82 4.83
N ASP A 75 0.00 -12.80 4.14
CA ASP A 75 -1.44 -12.53 4.06
C ASP A 75 -2.08 -13.18 2.82
N ILE A 76 -3.40 -13.16 2.71
CA ILE A 76 -4.11 -13.80 1.58
C ILE A 76 -3.76 -13.21 0.20
N THR A 77 -3.30 -11.96 0.12
CA THR A 77 -2.94 -11.30 -1.15
C THR A 77 -1.64 -11.86 -1.73
N PHE A 78 -0.77 -12.39 -0.89
CA PHE A 78 0.48 -13.06 -1.27
C PHE A 78 0.42 -14.60 -1.12
N CYS A 79 -0.77 -15.17 -0.94
CA CYS A 79 -0.92 -16.61 -0.75
C CYS A 79 -0.91 -17.35 -2.08
N ASP A 80 0.17 -18.10 -2.37
CA ASP A 80 0.30 -18.90 -3.60
C ASP A 80 -0.86 -19.88 -3.80
N GLN A 81 -1.31 -20.55 -2.73
CA GLN A 81 -2.40 -21.50 -2.83
C GLN A 81 -3.72 -20.83 -3.21
N PHE A 82 -3.94 -19.58 -2.76
CA PHE A 82 -5.11 -18.79 -3.13
C PHE A 82 -4.98 -18.23 -4.54
N CYS A 83 -3.80 -17.71 -4.89
CA CYS A 83 -3.49 -17.19 -6.23
C CYS A 83 -3.53 -18.29 -7.30
N ASN A 84 -3.33 -19.56 -6.96
CA ASN A 84 -3.46 -20.66 -7.92
C ASN A 84 -4.90 -21.21 -8.07
N LEU A 85 -5.87 -20.71 -7.29
CA LEU A 85 -7.27 -21.09 -7.47
C LEU A 85 -7.87 -20.49 -8.73
N LYS A 86 -8.82 -21.21 -9.33
CA LYS A 86 -9.74 -20.67 -10.34
C LYS A 86 -10.52 -19.48 -9.78
N ILE A 87 -10.84 -18.52 -10.66
CA ILE A 87 -11.54 -17.27 -10.31
C ILE A 87 -12.82 -17.52 -9.48
N ASP A 88 -13.66 -18.47 -9.88
CA ASP A 88 -14.89 -18.79 -9.14
C ASP A 88 -14.62 -19.27 -7.72
N SER A 89 -13.57 -20.09 -7.56
CA SER A 89 -13.13 -20.59 -6.26
C SER A 89 -12.56 -19.45 -5.40
N ARG A 90 -11.80 -18.52 -5.97
CA ARG A 90 -11.31 -17.33 -5.26
C ARG A 90 -12.49 -16.50 -4.74
N TRP A 91 -13.49 -16.24 -5.58
CA TRP A 91 -14.68 -15.50 -5.16
C TRP A 91 -15.52 -16.22 -4.12
N LYS A 92 -15.50 -17.55 -4.09
CA LYS A 92 -16.14 -18.34 -3.04
C LYS A 92 -15.45 -18.11 -1.70
N VAL A 93 -14.11 -18.15 -1.68
CA VAL A 93 -13.30 -17.87 -0.49
C VAL A 93 -13.51 -16.44 0.01
N VAL A 94 -13.42 -15.44 -0.88
CA VAL A 94 -13.64 -14.01 -0.53
C VAL A 94 -15.01 -13.82 0.13
N ARG A 95 -16.07 -14.45 -0.41
CA ARG A 95 -17.41 -14.40 0.19
C ARG A 95 -17.51 -15.10 1.54
N GLN A 96 -16.92 -16.29 1.67
CA GLN A 96 -16.94 -17.07 2.91
C GLN A 96 -16.19 -16.37 4.04
N ALA A 97 -15.03 -15.80 3.73
CA ALA A 97 -14.19 -15.04 4.66
C ALA A 97 -14.66 -13.58 4.86
N LYS A 98 -15.76 -13.17 4.22
CA LYS A 98 -16.32 -11.80 4.27
C LYS A 98 -15.30 -10.71 3.93
N LEU A 99 -14.44 -10.99 2.96
CA LEU A 99 -13.41 -10.07 2.50
C LEU A 99 -13.97 -9.10 1.45
N CYS A 100 -13.34 -7.93 1.37
CA CYS A 100 -13.60 -7.00 0.29
C CYS A 100 -13.23 -7.60 -1.06
N LYS A 101 -14.08 -7.39 -2.05
CA LYS A 101 -13.82 -7.85 -3.41
C LYS A 101 -12.73 -7.08 -4.14
N ILE A 102 -12.35 -5.91 -3.63
CA ILE A 102 -11.39 -5.00 -4.26
C ILE A 102 -10.03 -5.15 -3.57
N CYS A 103 -9.96 -4.92 -2.27
CA CYS A 103 -8.70 -4.93 -1.53
C CYS A 103 -8.39 -6.24 -0.80
N LEU A 104 -9.30 -7.24 -0.83
CA LEU A 104 -9.19 -8.51 -0.10
C LEU A 104 -9.02 -8.36 1.43
N GLY A 105 -9.18 -7.16 1.97
CA GLY A 105 -9.15 -6.88 3.41
C GLY A 105 -10.54 -6.91 4.06
N THR A 106 -10.56 -6.84 5.39
CA THR A 106 -11.78 -6.69 6.18
C THR A 106 -12.01 -5.22 6.53
N HIS A 107 -13.09 -4.64 6.03
CA HIS A 107 -13.51 -3.28 6.41
C HIS A 107 -14.98 -3.26 6.83
N ALA A 108 -15.31 -2.42 7.81
CA ALA A 108 -16.67 -2.34 8.37
C ALA A 108 -17.65 -1.64 7.42
N GLN A 109 -17.16 -0.68 6.64
CA GLN A 109 -17.95 0.07 5.68
C GLN A 109 -18.21 -0.76 4.42
N LYS A 110 -19.32 -0.50 3.70
CA LYS A 110 -19.57 -1.15 2.40
C LYS A 110 -18.69 -0.63 1.27
N ARG A 111 -18.09 0.55 1.46
CA ARG A 111 -17.20 1.19 0.48
C ARG A 111 -15.76 0.83 0.78
N CYS A 112 -15.05 0.38 -0.26
CA CYS A 112 -13.61 0.24 -0.21
C CYS A 112 -12.99 1.60 -0.55
N PHE A 113 -12.08 2.09 0.30
CA PHE A 113 -11.40 3.38 0.13
C PHE A 113 -10.00 3.25 -0.50
N THR A 114 -9.60 2.04 -0.88
CA THR A 114 -8.34 1.82 -1.58
C THR A 114 -8.47 2.43 -2.97
N SER A 115 -7.73 3.51 -3.23
CA SER A 115 -7.55 4.04 -4.58
C SER A 115 -6.83 2.94 -5.37
N THR A 116 -7.47 2.44 -6.43
CA THR A 116 -6.97 1.35 -7.27
C THR A 116 -5.60 1.70 -7.83
N ASN A 117 -4.54 1.26 -7.15
CA ASN A 117 -3.20 1.13 -7.71
C ASN A 117 -2.73 -0.28 -7.38
N ASN A 118 -2.68 -1.12 -8.41
CA ASN A 118 -2.08 -2.46 -8.47
C ASN A 118 -2.89 -3.67 -7.97
N HIS A 119 -4.12 -3.91 -8.41
CA HIS A 119 -4.66 -5.29 -8.46
C HIS A 119 -5.59 -5.61 -9.64
N ASP A 120 -5.69 -4.73 -10.65
CA ASP A 120 -6.41 -5.06 -11.90
C ASP A 120 -5.70 -6.12 -12.77
N HIS A 121 -4.46 -6.49 -12.42
CA HIS A 121 -3.71 -7.48 -13.20
C HIS A 121 -3.90 -8.94 -12.74
N LEU A 122 -4.59 -9.20 -11.62
CA LEU A 122 -4.90 -10.57 -11.15
C LEU A 122 -6.32 -11.04 -11.54
N LEU A 123 -7.09 -10.19 -12.23
CA LEU A 123 -8.50 -10.43 -12.57
C LEU A 123 -8.78 -10.49 -14.08
N LEU A 124 -7.78 -10.32 -14.94
CA LEU A 124 -7.92 -10.34 -16.40
C LEU A 124 -6.81 -11.12 -17.10
N GLN A 125 -6.61 -12.38 -16.72
CA GLN A 125 -5.97 -13.34 -17.63
C GLN A 125 -6.82 -14.61 -17.69
N THR A 126 -7.28 -14.86 -18.92
CA THR A 126 -8.02 -16.04 -19.41
C THR A 126 -7.29 -17.34 -19.12
#